data_AF-B2JCF5-F1
#
_entry.id   AF-B2JCF5-F1
#
_cell.length_a   1.000
_cell.length_b   1.000
_cell.length_c   1.000
_cell.angle_alpha   90.00
_cell.angle_beta   90.00
_cell.angle_gamma   90.00
#
_symmetry.space_group_name_H-M   'P 1'
#
loop_
_entity.id
_entity.type
_entity.pdbx_description
1 polymer ?
#
loop_
_entity_poly.entity_id
_entity_poly.type
_entity_poly.pdbx_seq_one_letter_code
_entity_poly.pdbx_strand_id
1 'polypeptide(L)'
;MPIVVALFALIALIYGCVQAFHALSAHFGPGVAVGVALLFAALVLAALGWWWRRHKEVSANIRDGDWTHEIKGAWGGVRLAAGKRLCDMQVAGLRGSYIFADLRGAQPVRDGERWQVKLEVKDAAHPEWRLPMRSEREARQWARIFALAMVQKL
;
A
#
# COMPACT_ATOMS: atom_id res chain seq x y z
N MET A 1 10.94 -18.30 12.21
CA MET A 1 12.18 -18.52 11.43
C MET A 1 12.04 -18.21 9.92
N PRO A 2 11.62 -16.99 9.50
CA PRO A 2 11.57 -16.62 8.07
C PRO A 2 12.87 -16.00 7.53
N ILE A 3 13.68 -15.38 8.39
CA ILE A 3 14.87 -14.62 7.99
C ILE A 3 15.97 -15.55 7.45
N VAL A 4 16.18 -16.70 8.09
CA VAL A 4 17.20 -17.69 7.67
C VAL A 4 16.86 -18.26 6.28
N VAL A 5 15.59 -18.57 6.02
CA VAL A 5 15.12 -19.06 4.72
C VAL A 5 15.33 -18.02 3.63
N ALA A 6 15.03 -16.75 3.91
CA ALA A 6 15.29 -15.65 2.98
C ALA A 6 16.79 -15.50 2.66
N LEU A 7 17.65 -15.72 3.65
CA LEU A 7 19.10 -15.65 3.49
C LEU A 7 19.63 -16.77 2.58
N PHE A 8 19.16 -18.01 2.77
CA PHE A 8 19.51 -19.13 1.89
C PHE A 8 19.01 -18.93 0.46
N ALA A 9 17.78 -18.44 0.30
CA ALA A 9 17.23 -18.10 -1.01
C ALA A 9 18.08 -17.02 -1.72
N LEU A 10 18.55 -16.01 -0.98
CA LEU A 10 19.43 -14.97 -1.50
C LEU A 10 20.78 -15.54 -1.94
N ILE A 11 21.39 -16.41 -1.15
CA ILE A 11 22.67 -17.06 -1.49
C ILE A 11 22.51 -17.92 -2.75
N ALA A 12 21.45 -18.71 -2.83
CA ALA A 12 21.17 -19.55 -4.01
C ALA A 12 20.94 -18.70 -5.27
N LEU A 13 20.25 -17.56 -5.14
CA LEU A 13 20.05 -16.61 -6.24
C LEU A 13 21.37 -16.02 -6.71
N ILE A 14 22.23 -15.56 -5.79
CA ILE A 14 23.54 -15.00 -6.12
C ILE A 14 24.40 -16.05 -6.81
N TYR A 15 24.45 -17.27 -6.27
CA TYR A 15 25.21 -18.37 -6.86
C TYR A 15 24.71 -18.73 -8.26
N GLY A 16 23.39 -18.82 -8.46
CA GLY A 16 22.78 -19.04 -9.76
C GLY A 16 23.12 -17.95 -10.77
N CYS A 17 23.09 -16.68 -10.37
CA CYS A 17 23.51 -15.56 -11.21
C CYS A 17 24.98 -15.64 -11.61
N VAL A 18 25.87 -16.00 -10.69
CA VAL A 18 27.31 -16.17 -10.97
C VAL A 18 27.53 -17.33 -11.93
N GLN A 19 26.88 -18.47 -11.72
CA GLN A 19 26.98 -19.63 -12.61
C GLN A 19 26.43 -19.32 -14.00
N ALA A 20 25.31 -18.62 -14.09
CA ALA A 20 24.72 -18.18 -15.36
C ALA A 20 25.62 -17.17 -16.08
N PHE A 21 26.26 -16.24 -15.36
CA PHE A 21 27.22 -15.31 -15.95
C PHE A 21 28.43 -16.04 -16.53
N HIS A 22 28.99 -17.00 -15.80
CA HIS A 22 30.10 -17.81 -16.31
C HIS A 22 29.70 -18.66 -17.52
N ALA A 23 28.50 -19.27 -17.51
CA ALA A 23 27.99 -20.03 -18.64
C ALA A 23 27.75 -19.15 -19.88
N LEU A 24 27.18 -17.95 -19.70
CA LEU A 24 27.01 -16.99 -20.79
C LEU A 24 28.35 -16.47 -21.31
N SER A 25 29.30 -16.16 -20.42
CA SER A 25 30.63 -15.69 -20.82
C SER A 25 31.40 -16.76 -21.59
N ALA A 26 31.22 -18.04 -21.24
CA ALA A 26 31.88 -19.15 -21.90
C ALA A 26 31.32 -19.43 -23.31
N HIS A 27 30.02 -19.19 -23.53
CA HIS A 27 29.37 -19.46 -24.82
C HIS A 27 29.26 -18.25 -25.76
N PHE A 28 29.09 -17.04 -25.21
CA PHE A 28 28.78 -15.83 -26.00
C PHE A 28 29.81 -14.71 -25.82
N GLY A 29 30.84 -14.94 -25.00
CA GLY A 29 31.87 -13.96 -24.70
C GLY A 29 31.45 -12.92 -23.64
N PRO A 30 32.42 -12.16 -23.11
CA PRO A 30 32.22 -11.32 -21.94
C PRO A 30 31.27 -10.14 -22.18
N GLY A 31 31.21 -9.60 -23.40
CA GLY A 31 30.34 -8.47 -23.73
C GLY A 31 28.86 -8.78 -23.57
N VAL A 32 28.43 -9.97 -24.02
CA VAL A 32 27.04 -10.44 -23.89
C VAL A 32 26.69 -10.70 -22.42
N ALA A 33 27.62 -11.29 -21.67
CA ALA A 33 27.43 -11.57 -20.24
C ALA A 33 27.23 -10.28 -19.42
N VAL A 34 28.03 -9.24 -19.68
CA VAL A 34 27.88 -7.92 -19.04
C VAL A 34 26.55 -7.26 -19.41
N GLY A 35 26.14 -7.32 -20.68
CA GLY A 35 24.86 -6.78 -21.13
C GLY A 35 23.66 -7.40 -20.42
N VAL A 36 23.66 -8.74 -20.29
CA VAL A 36 22.60 -9.47 -19.59
C VAL A 36 22.59 -9.16 -18.10
N ALA A 37 23.77 -9.04 -17.46
CA ALA A 37 23.87 -8.67 -16.05
C ALA A 37 23.28 -7.28 -15.77
N LEU A 38 23.57 -6.30 -16.63
CA LEU A 38 23.02 -4.95 -16.53
C LEU A 38 21.50 -4.94 -16.72
N LEU A 39 20.99 -5.68 -17.70
CA LEU A 39 19.55 -5.80 -17.95
C LEU A 39 18.83 -6.42 -16.75
N PHE A 40 19.38 -7.49 -16.19
CA PHE A 40 18.81 -8.14 -15.01
C PHE A 40 18.81 -7.21 -13.80
N ALA A 41 19.92 -6.50 -13.54
CA ALA A 41 19.99 -5.51 -12.47
C ALA A 41 18.93 -4.40 -12.65
N ALA A 42 18.75 -3.89 -13.87
CA ALA A 42 17.72 -2.90 -14.18
C ALA A 42 16.29 -3.42 -13.92
N LEU A 43 15.99 -4.66 -14.30
CA LEU A 43 14.70 -5.30 -14.04
C LEU A 43 14.43 -5.48 -12.55
N VAL A 44 15.43 -5.92 -11.78
CA VAL A 44 15.31 -6.07 -10.32
C VAL A 44 15.06 -4.72 -9.66
N LEU A 45 15.81 -3.68 -10.04
CA LEU A 45 15.60 -2.33 -9.51
C LEU A 45 14.23 -1.77 -9.88
N ALA A 46 13.76 -2.01 -11.11
CA ALA A 46 12.42 -1.62 -11.54
C ALA A 46 11.32 -2.34 -10.74
N ALA A 47 11.48 -3.65 -10.51
CA ALA A 47 10.57 -4.45 -9.71
C ALA A 47 10.56 -4.00 -8.24
N LEU A 48 11.73 -3.75 -7.64
CA LEU A 48 11.84 -3.21 -6.29
C LEU A 48 11.17 -1.83 -6.20
N GLY A 49 11.44 -0.93 -7.15
CA GLY A 49 10.85 0.41 -7.18
C GLY A 49 9.33 0.38 -7.38
N TRP A 50 8.81 -0.56 -8.17
CA TRP A 50 7.37 -0.79 -8.30
C TRP A 50 6.76 -1.32 -7.00
N TRP A 51 7.40 -2.32 -6.39
CA TRP A 51 7.00 -2.88 -5.10
C TRP A 51 6.99 -1.82 -3.99
N TRP A 52 8.04 -1.01 -3.91
CA TRP A 52 8.15 0.04 -2.91
C TRP A 52 7.09 1.11 -3.09
N ARG A 53 6.80 1.53 -4.33
CA ARG A 53 5.69 2.46 -4.62
C ARG A 53 4.35 1.88 -4.18
N ARG A 54 4.12 0.59 -4.45
CA ARG A 54 2.89 -0.11 -4.06
C ARG A 54 2.73 -0.22 -2.54
N HIS A 55 3.82 -0.44 -1.81
CA HIS A 55 3.80 -0.52 -0.35
C HIS A 55 3.77 0.85 0.33
N LYS A 56 4.39 1.88 -0.24
CA LYS A 56 4.41 3.24 0.30
C LYS A 56 3.05 3.93 0.20
N GLU A 57 2.20 3.53 -0.74
CA GLU A 57 0.81 3.98 -0.81
C GLU A 57 -0.04 3.49 0.39
N VAL A 58 0.40 2.41 1.05
CA VAL A 58 -0.29 1.74 2.18
C VAL A 58 0.49 1.90 3.49
N SER A 59 1.66 2.55 3.46
CA SER A 59 2.47 2.70 4.67
C SER A 59 1.83 3.69 5.62
N ALA A 60 1.82 3.33 6.91
CA ALA A 60 1.35 4.15 8.01
C ALA A 60 1.80 5.61 7.87
N ASN A 61 0.85 6.52 7.67
CA ASN A 61 1.11 7.95 7.50
C ASN A 61 1.55 8.59 8.83
N ILE A 62 1.15 7.99 9.96
CA ILE A 62 1.50 8.43 11.31
C ILE A 62 1.84 7.21 12.18
N ARG A 63 2.74 7.38 13.15
CA ARG A 63 2.99 6.42 14.22
C ARG A 63 2.78 7.13 15.56
N ASP A 64 1.53 7.44 15.86
CA ASP A 64 1.15 8.12 17.10
C ASP A 64 0.35 7.12 17.95
N GLY A 65 1.08 6.47 18.87
CA GLY A 65 0.58 5.33 19.63
C GLY A 65 0.14 4.17 18.72
N ASP A 66 -1.12 3.76 18.87
CA ASP A 66 -1.73 2.66 18.10
C ASP A 66 -2.29 3.11 16.73
N TRP A 67 -2.31 4.41 16.44
CA TRP A 67 -2.86 4.96 15.21
C TRP A 67 -1.81 4.95 14.09
N THR A 68 -2.20 4.34 12.98
CA THR A 68 -1.31 4.07 11.83
C THR A 68 -1.56 5.01 10.65
N HIS A 69 -2.79 5.45 10.45
CA HIS A 69 -3.11 6.39 9.38
C HIS A 69 -4.00 7.48 9.92
N GLU A 70 -3.69 8.72 9.59
CA GLU A 70 -4.56 9.86 9.87
C GLU A 70 -4.62 10.74 8.61
N ILE A 71 -5.82 11.20 8.31
CA ILE A 71 -6.08 12.34 7.45
C ILE A 71 -6.85 13.38 8.25
N LYS A 72 -6.37 14.62 8.23
CA LYS A 72 -7.05 15.78 8.80
C LYS A 72 -7.27 16.79 7.68
N GLY A 73 -8.47 17.34 7.62
CA GLY A 73 -8.84 18.43 6.73
C GLY A 73 -9.79 19.40 7.43
N ALA A 74 -10.11 20.51 6.77
CA ALA A 74 -11.08 21.48 7.29
C ALA A 74 -12.49 20.90 7.50
N TRP A 75 -12.78 19.76 6.88
CA TRP A 75 -14.04 19.02 6.97
C TRP A 75 -14.08 17.99 8.11
N GLY A 76 -12.96 17.78 8.82
CA GLY A 76 -12.83 16.77 9.88
C GLY A 76 -11.58 15.91 9.71
N GLY A 77 -11.63 14.66 10.11
CA GLY A 77 -10.51 13.74 9.94
C GLY A 77 -10.88 12.27 10.13
N VAL A 78 -10.09 11.40 9.54
CA VAL A 78 -10.19 9.95 9.71
C VAL A 78 -8.90 9.42 10.30
N ARG A 79 -9.04 8.55 11.30
CA ARG A 79 -7.93 7.85 11.94
C ARG A 79 -8.17 6.35 11.83
N LEU A 80 -7.14 5.62 11.39
CA LEU A 80 -7.14 4.17 11.33
C LEU A 80 -6.02 3.62 12.20
N ALA A 81 -6.38 2.75 13.13
CA ALA A 81 -5.45 1.97 13.93
C ALA A 81 -5.42 0.54 13.39
N ALA A 82 -4.48 0.25 12.47
CA ALA A 82 -4.34 -1.07 11.87
C ALA A 82 -4.11 -2.16 12.92
N GLY A 83 -3.28 -1.88 13.93
CA GLY A 83 -2.96 -2.82 15.00
C GLY A 83 -4.16 -3.18 15.88
N LYS A 84 -5.14 -2.27 16.02
CA LYS A 84 -6.37 -2.49 16.81
C LYS A 84 -7.62 -2.71 15.96
N ARG A 85 -7.51 -2.66 14.64
CA ARG A 85 -8.61 -2.77 13.66
C ARG A 85 -9.74 -1.76 13.89
N LEU A 86 -9.38 -0.55 14.34
CA LEU A 86 -10.31 0.53 14.64
C LEU A 86 -10.21 1.63 13.58
N CYS A 87 -11.36 2.19 13.24
CA CYS A 87 -11.54 3.32 12.34
C CYS A 87 -12.35 4.38 13.08
N ASP A 88 -11.69 5.45 13.51
CA ASP A 88 -12.35 6.63 14.03
C ASP A 88 -12.55 7.63 12.90
N MET A 89 -13.76 8.12 12.75
CA MET A 89 -14.13 9.06 11.71
C MET A 89 -14.83 10.27 12.29
N GLN A 90 -14.42 11.43 11.82
CA GLN A 90 -15.04 12.70 12.15
C GLN A 90 -15.25 13.47 10.86
N VAL A 91 -16.51 13.73 10.48
CA VAL A 91 -16.85 14.46 9.27
C VAL A 91 -17.96 15.44 9.58
N ALA A 92 -17.77 16.72 9.24
CA ALA A 92 -18.76 17.78 9.43
C ALA A 92 -19.34 17.85 10.87
N GLY A 93 -18.51 17.56 11.88
CA GLY A 93 -18.90 17.56 13.30
C GLY A 93 -19.52 16.25 13.81
N LEU A 94 -19.88 15.32 12.92
CA LEU A 94 -20.34 13.99 13.29
C LEU A 94 -19.14 13.08 13.55
N ARG A 95 -19.18 12.30 14.63
CA ARG A 95 -18.13 11.33 14.98
C ARG A 95 -18.70 9.91 15.00
N GLY A 96 -18.04 9.00 14.30
CA GLY A 96 -18.32 7.57 14.31
C GLY A 96 -17.05 6.78 14.61
N SER A 97 -17.15 5.75 15.43
CA SER A 97 -16.07 4.79 15.67
C SER A 97 -16.54 3.42 15.20
N TYR A 98 -15.76 2.82 14.30
CA TYR A 98 -16.12 1.58 13.62
C TYR A 98 -14.96 0.60 13.68
N ILE A 99 -15.25 -0.69 13.72
CA ILE A 99 -14.23 -1.71 13.49
C ILE A 99 -14.13 -2.02 11.99
N PHE A 100 -13.00 -2.57 11.54
CA PHE A 100 -12.81 -2.89 10.13
C PHE A 100 -13.86 -3.86 9.56
N ALA A 101 -14.47 -4.68 10.41
CA ALA A 101 -15.55 -5.60 10.03
C ALA A 101 -16.88 -4.87 9.70
N ASP A 102 -17.04 -3.63 10.17
CA ASP A 102 -18.22 -2.83 9.88
C ASP A 102 -18.10 -2.06 8.56
N LEU A 103 -16.88 -1.96 8.01
CA LEU A 103 -16.63 -1.34 6.72
C LEU A 103 -17.08 -2.28 5.60
N ARG A 104 -18.01 -1.81 4.75
CA ARG A 104 -18.60 -2.61 3.66
C ARG A 104 -18.04 -2.31 2.28
N GLY A 105 -17.57 -1.08 2.06
CA GLY A 105 -17.00 -0.69 0.78
C GLY A 105 -16.40 0.71 0.83
N ALA A 106 -15.35 0.93 0.03
CA ALA A 106 -14.75 2.24 -0.13
C ALA A 106 -14.51 2.51 -1.62
N GLN A 107 -15.05 3.61 -2.13
CA GLN A 107 -14.92 3.97 -3.54
C GLN A 107 -14.52 5.44 -3.70
N PRO A 108 -13.56 5.76 -4.57
CA PRO A 108 -13.28 7.14 -4.94
C PRO A 108 -14.40 7.63 -5.86
N VAL A 109 -15.11 8.66 -5.43
CA VAL A 109 -16.21 9.28 -6.17
C VAL A 109 -15.84 10.73 -6.46
N ARG A 110 -16.20 11.21 -7.64
CA ARG A 110 -16.07 12.63 -7.98
C ARG A 110 -17.43 13.29 -7.77
N ASP A 111 -17.49 14.27 -6.87
CA ASP A 111 -18.69 15.04 -6.57
C ASP A 111 -18.45 16.49 -7.01
N GLY A 112 -18.94 16.83 -8.20
CA GLY A 112 -18.61 18.08 -8.90
C GLY A 112 -17.13 18.20 -9.25
N GLU A 113 -16.49 19.28 -8.79
CA GLU A 113 -15.05 19.52 -9.00
C GLU A 113 -14.15 18.88 -7.94
N ARG A 114 -14.72 18.30 -6.87
CA ARG A 114 -13.96 17.77 -5.75
C ARG A 114 -13.97 16.25 -5.75
N TRP A 115 -12.80 15.67 -5.48
CA TRP A 115 -12.68 14.24 -5.24
C TRP A 115 -13.14 13.92 -3.83
N GLN A 116 -13.85 12.81 -3.66
CA GLN A 116 -14.31 12.32 -2.37
C GLN A 116 -14.09 10.81 -2.28
N VAL A 117 -14.00 10.28 -1.08
CA VAL A 117 -14.09 8.83 -0.83
C VAL A 117 -15.42 8.55 -0.18
N LYS A 118 -16.24 7.76 -0.86
CA LYS A 118 -17.49 7.22 -0.35
C LYS A 118 -17.17 5.95 0.43
N LEU A 119 -17.38 5.99 1.75
CA LEU A 119 -17.20 4.86 2.65
C LEU A 119 -18.56 4.36 3.10
N GLU A 120 -18.87 3.11 2.78
CA GLU A 120 -20.09 2.43 3.21
C GLU A 120 -19.80 1.65 4.49
N VAL A 121 -20.64 1.87 5.50
CA VAL A 121 -20.46 1.30 6.84
C VAL A 121 -21.74 0.60 7.25
N LYS A 122 -21.60 -0.48 8.01
CA LYS A 122 -22.70 -1.23 8.63
C LYS A 122 -23.24 -0.49 9.86
N ASP A 123 -23.68 0.74 9.65
CA ASP A 123 -24.31 1.58 10.67
C ASP A 123 -25.68 2.05 10.16
N ALA A 124 -26.70 1.92 10.99
CA ALA A 124 -28.06 2.35 10.66
C ALA A 124 -28.21 3.88 10.76
N ALA A 125 -27.42 4.55 11.60
CA ALA A 125 -27.47 6.00 11.77
C ALA A 125 -26.70 6.73 10.66
N HIS A 126 -25.55 6.19 10.25
CA HIS A 126 -24.69 6.77 9.21
C HIS A 126 -24.20 5.67 8.26
N PRO A 127 -25.07 5.17 7.35
CA PRO A 127 -24.72 4.07 6.46
C PRO A 127 -23.64 4.44 5.43
N GLU A 128 -23.47 5.73 5.16
CA GLU A 128 -22.55 6.27 4.17
C GLU A 128 -21.84 7.50 4.71
N TRP A 129 -20.52 7.53 4.52
CA TRP A 129 -19.70 8.68 4.82
C TRP A 129 -18.97 9.18 3.57
N ARG A 130 -18.93 10.50 3.41
CA ARG A 130 -18.27 11.16 2.28
C ARG A 130 -17.09 11.96 2.79
N LEU A 131 -15.90 11.59 2.34
CA LEU A 131 -14.63 12.17 2.79
C LEU A 131 -14.03 13.04 1.66
N PRO A 132 -14.06 14.37 1.76
CA PRO A 132 -13.47 15.25 0.76
C PRO A 132 -11.94 15.09 0.67
N MET A 133 -11.42 14.94 -0.54
CA MET A 133 -10.00 14.75 -0.83
C MET A 133 -9.46 15.92 -1.66
N ARG A 134 -8.16 16.22 -1.53
CA ARG A 134 -7.52 17.32 -2.25
C ARG A 134 -7.24 16.96 -3.70
N SER A 135 -7.08 15.67 -4.00
CA SER A 135 -6.79 15.18 -5.36
C SER A 135 -7.33 13.79 -5.63
N GLU A 136 -7.41 13.43 -6.91
CA GLU A 136 -7.80 12.08 -7.36
C GLU A 136 -6.87 11.00 -6.79
N ARG A 137 -5.57 11.28 -6.79
CA ARG A 137 -4.55 10.34 -6.30
C ARG A 137 -4.75 10.04 -4.82
N GLU A 138 -5.06 11.06 -4.03
CA GLU A 138 -5.35 10.93 -2.61
C GLU A 138 -6.64 10.13 -2.38
N ALA A 139 -7.70 10.38 -3.17
CA ALA A 139 -8.94 9.62 -3.09
C ALA A 139 -8.74 8.13 -3.43
N ARG A 140 -7.99 7.82 -4.48
CA ARG A 140 -7.66 6.42 -4.83
C ARG A 140 -6.79 5.76 -3.77
N GLN A 141 -5.81 6.48 -3.21
CA GLN A 141 -4.94 5.97 -2.15
C GLN A 141 -5.77 5.60 -0.92
N TRP A 142 -6.63 6.49 -0.44
CA TRP A 142 -7.47 6.24 0.73
C TRP A 142 -8.52 5.15 0.49
N ALA A 143 -9.16 5.11 -0.68
CA ALA A 143 -10.06 4.00 -1.04
C ALA A 143 -9.34 2.64 -0.97
N ARG A 144 -8.07 2.60 -1.40
CA ARG A 144 -7.24 1.38 -1.31
C ARG A 144 -6.85 1.04 0.13
N ILE A 145 -6.52 2.02 0.96
CA ILE A 145 -6.24 1.82 2.39
C ILE A 145 -7.48 1.22 3.08
N PHE A 146 -8.67 1.77 2.85
CA PHE A 146 -9.90 1.22 3.42
C PHE A 146 -10.21 -0.19 2.89
N ALA A 147 -10.01 -0.45 1.60
CA ALA A 147 -10.18 -1.80 1.05
C ALA A 147 -9.22 -2.81 1.69
N LEU A 148 -7.98 -2.42 1.96
CA LEU A 148 -7.01 -3.26 2.66
C LEU A 148 -7.35 -3.44 4.15
N ALA A 149 -7.90 -2.40 4.79
CA ALA A 149 -8.42 -2.46 6.15
C ALA A 149 -9.55 -3.49 6.25
N MET A 150 -10.52 -3.45 5.33
CA MET A 150 -11.64 -4.40 5.27
C MET A 150 -11.20 -5.86 5.18
N VAL A 151 -10.19 -6.15 4.36
CA VAL A 151 -9.65 -7.52 4.18
C VAL A 151 -8.68 -7.90 5.30
N GLN A 152 -8.50 -7.05 6.32
CA GLN A 152 -7.57 -7.24 7.44
C GLN A 152 -6.12 -7.52 7.01
N LYS A 153 -5.72 -6.96 5.85
CA LYS A 153 -4.37 -7.10 5.27
C LYS A 153 -3.54 -5.82 5.44
N LEU A 154 -3.92 -4.97 6.39
CA LEU A 154 -3.22 -3.72 6.71
C LEU A 154 -2.03 -3.95 7.64
#